data_AF-A0A1V4WHI1-F1
#
_entry.id   AF-A0A1V4WHI1-F1
#
_cell.length_a   1.000
_cell.length_b   1.000
_cell.length_c   1.000
_cell.angle_alpha   90.00
_cell.angle_beta   90.00
_cell.angle_gamma   90.00
#
_symmetry.space_group_name_H-M   'P 1'
#
loop_
_entity.id
_entity.type
_entity.pdbx_description
1 polymer ?
#
loop_
_entity_poly.entity_id
_entity_poly.type
_entity_poly.pdbx_seq_one_letter_code
_entity_poly.pdbx_strand_id
1 'polypeptide(L)'
;MHIYFAHPCFTESQEAFKKEFLGKLRAALGQTDYGKAVGIVDPFEDTPNIEGNRETKLKLSRTVKETCLRMLEDCDIVVALVDDGDTGVAFEAGYAHAINVPIILVSKRNCDEANAMLIGAARERIDNILQEEQIGKLARMFEWYYISKERYGHEPGKN
;
A
#
# COMPACT_ATOMS: atom_id res chain seq x y z
N MET A 1 10.28 5.95 7.22
CA MET A 1 9.21 6.11 6.19
C MET A 1 8.27 4.92 6.30
N HIS A 2 6.96 5.12 6.19
CA HIS A 2 5.96 4.05 6.25
C HIS A 2 5.15 3.96 4.96
N ILE A 3 4.92 2.74 4.49
CA ILE A 3 4.12 2.45 3.32
C ILE A 3 2.91 1.64 3.76
N TYR A 4 1.73 2.14 3.42
CA TYR A 4 0.49 1.39 3.61
C TYR A 4 0.27 0.47 2.41
N PHE A 5 0.09 -0.82 2.64
CA PHE A 5 -0.26 -1.77 1.58
C PHE A 5 -1.77 -2.01 1.57
N ALA A 6 -2.47 -1.35 0.65
CA ALA A 6 -3.89 -1.55 0.42
C ALA A 6 -4.09 -2.76 -0.50
N HIS A 7 -4.67 -3.85 0.02
CA HIS A 7 -4.92 -5.07 -0.76
C HIS A 7 -6.11 -5.86 -0.18
N PRO A 8 -6.81 -6.67 -0.99
CA PRO A 8 -7.74 -7.66 -0.46
C PRO A 8 -6.99 -8.84 0.19
N CYS A 9 -7.60 -9.49 1.18
CA CYS A 9 -7.03 -10.67 1.85
C CYS A 9 -8.11 -11.64 2.35
N PHE A 10 -9.14 -11.86 1.52
CA PHE A 10 -10.34 -12.61 1.88
C PHE A 10 -10.30 -14.06 1.42
N THR A 11 -9.39 -14.41 0.50
CA THR A 11 -9.23 -15.76 -0.04
C THR A 11 -7.80 -16.27 0.17
N GLU A 12 -7.61 -17.60 0.04
CA GLU A 12 -6.28 -18.22 0.10
C GLU A 12 -5.34 -17.70 -0.99
N SER A 13 -5.86 -17.43 -2.19
CA SER A 13 -5.06 -16.88 -3.29
C SER A 13 -4.59 -15.45 -3.03
N GLN A 14 -5.42 -14.64 -2.37
CA GLN A 14 -5.06 -13.28 -1.95
C GLN A 14 -4.04 -13.30 -0.81
N GLU A 15 -4.23 -14.17 0.18
CA GLU A 15 -3.27 -14.38 1.29
C GLU A 15 -1.91 -14.88 0.77
N ALA A 16 -1.91 -15.82 -0.18
CA ALA A 16 -0.69 -16.33 -0.81
C ALA A 16 0.04 -15.23 -1.58
N PHE A 17 -0.69 -14.43 -2.38
CA PHE A 17 -0.12 -13.30 -3.09
C PHE A 17 0.49 -12.28 -2.12
N LYS A 18 -0.24 -11.89 -1.07
CA LYS A 18 0.24 -10.95 -0.04
C LYS A 18 1.56 -11.42 0.54
N LYS A 19 1.64 -12.68 0.97
CA LYS A 19 2.85 -13.27 1.54
C LYS A 19 4.02 -13.23 0.57
N GLU A 20 3.79 -13.59 -0.69
CA GLU A 20 4.83 -13.57 -1.72
C GLU A 20 5.31 -12.14 -2.00
N PHE A 21 4.38 -11.21 -2.24
CA PHE A 21 4.70 -9.81 -2.52
C PHE A 21 5.47 -9.17 -1.37
N LEU A 22 4.98 -9.29 -0.14
CA LEU A 22 5.64 -8.73 1.04
C LEU A 22 7.00 -9.38 1.29
N GLY A 23 7.12 -10.70 1.10
CA GLY A 23 8.39 -11.40 1.21
C GLY A 23 9.43 -10.88 0.21
N LYS A 24 9.04 -10.78 -1.08
CA LYS A 24 9.90 -10.26 -2.16
C LYS A 24 10.28 -8.80 -1.93
N LEU A 25 9.32 -7.96 -1.56
CA LEU A 25 9.57 -6.53 -1.31
C LEU A 25 10.50 -6.33 -0.13
N ARG A 26 10.30 -7.04 0.99
CA ARG A 26 11.20 -6.98 2.15
C ARG A 26 12.60 -7.46 1.80
N ALA A 27 12.73 -8.54 1.02
CA ALA A 27 14.02 -9.03 0.55
C ALA A 27 14.74 -7.99 -0.32
N ALA A 28 14.04 -7.38 -1.27
CA ALA A 28 14.59 -6.35 -2.14
C ALA A 28 14.98 -5.07 -1.38
N LEU A 29 14.16 -4.60 -0.45
CA LEU A 29 14.52 -3.49 0.45
C LEU A 29 15.76 -3.82 1.27
N GLY A 30 15.92 -5.07 1.72
CA GLY A 30 17.12 -5.53 2.43
C GLY A 30 18.42 -5.49 1.61
N GLN A 31 18.34 -5.38 0.27
CA GLN A 31 19.49 -5.20 -0.61
C GLN A 31 19.85 -3.73 -0.88
N THR A 32 19.03 -2.80 -0.40
CA THR A 32 19.27 -1.35 -0.55
C THR A 32 19.96 -0.78 0.69
N ASP A 33 20.64 0.36 0.55
CA ASP A 33 21.42 0.97 1.65
C ASP A 33 20.51 1.47 2.78
N TYR A 34 19.34 2.00 2.44
CA TYR A 34 18.38 2.58 3.38
C TYR A 34 17.06 1.82 3.52
N GLY A 35 16.88 0.69 2.84
CA GLY A 35 15.59 -0.04 2.85
C GLY A 35 15.15 -0.54 4.22
N LYS A 36 16.06 -0.69 5.20
CA LYS A 36 15.71 -0.98 6.59
C LYS A 36 14.93 0.14 7.28
N ALA A 37 15.01 1.38 6.78
CA ALA A 37 14.26 2.53 7.29
C ALA A 37 12.85 2.65 6.69
N VAL A 38 12.49 1.74 5.77
CA VAL A 38 11.19 1.66 5.13
C VAL A 38 10.34 0.61 5.86
N GLY A 39 9.35 1.06 6.61
CA GLY A 39 8.33 0.21 7.23
C GLY A 39 7.20 -0.08 6.25
N ILE A 40 6.69 -1.31 6.27
CA ILE A 40 5.49 -1.70 5.51
C ILE A 40 4.39 -2.01 6.53
N VAL A 41 3.26 -1.32 6.39
CA VAL A 41 2.05 -1.48 7.18
C VAL A 41 1.07 -2.35 6.39
N ASP A 42 0.75 -3.52 6.92
CA ASP A 42 -0.29 -4.42 6.40
C ASP A 42 -1.52 -4.27 7.32
N PRO A 43 -2.66 -3.76 6.83
CA PRO A 43 -3.85 -3.56 7.66
C PRO A 43 -4.40 -4.86 8.25
N PHE A 44 -4.12 -6.02 7.64
CA PHE A 44 -4.56 -7.32 8.16
C PHE A 44 -3.73 -7.82 9.35
N GLU A 45 -2.61 -7.16 9.71
CA GLU A 45 -1.88 -7.46 10.94
C GLU A 45 -2.61 -6.93 12.19
N ASP A 46 -3.30 -5.78 12.08
CA ASP A 46 -4.01 -5.15 13.20
C ASP A 46 -5.54 -5.24 13.10
N THR A 47 -6.08 -5.46 11.89
CA THR A 47 -7.51 -5.65 11.68
C THR A 47 -7.76 -7.08 11.20
N PRO A 48 -8.35 -7.96 12.04
CA PRO A 48 -8.58 -9.34 11.64
C PRO A 48 -9.57 -9.39 10.48
N ASN A 49 -9.41 -10.38 9.59
CA ASN A 49 -10.41 -10.64 8.57
C ASN A 49 -11.73 -11.10 9.23
N ILE A 50 -12.71 -10.19 9.23
CA ILE A 50 -14.06 -10.42 9.76
C ILE A 50 -15.09 -10.64 8.65
N GLU A 51 -14.65 -10.68 7.39
CA GLU A 51 -15.52 -10.99 6.26
C GLU A 51 -16.00 -12.44 6.38
N GLY A 52 -17.29 -12.66 6.10
CA GLY A 52 -17.96 -13.96 6.29
C GLY A 52 -18.72 -14.11 7.60
N ASN A 53 -18.50 -13.27 8.62
CA ASN A 53 -19.35 -13.19 9.81
C ASN A 53 -20.13 -11.86 9.84
N ARG A 54 -21.41 -11.91 9.44
CA ARG A 54 -22.28 -10.73 9.34
C ARG A 54 -22.39 -9.96 10.66
N GLU A 55 -22.58 -10.65 11.78
CA GLU A 55 -22.79 -10.01 13.08
C GLU A 55 -21.52 -9.28 13.53
N THR A 56 -20.37 -9.96 13.48
CA THR A 56 -19.07 -9.39 13.80
C THR A 56 -18.72 -8.23 12.88
N LYS A 57 -18.97 -8.36 11.56
CA LYS A 57 -18.78 -7.28 10.58
C LYS A 57 -19.57 -6.04 10.94
N LEU A 58 -20.86 -6.17 11.21
CA LEU A 58 -21.69 -5.01 11.57
C LEU A 58 -21.23 -4.35 12.88
N LYS A 59 -20.81 -5.16 13.86
CA LYS A 59 -20.35 -4.67 15.16
C LYS A 59 -18.99 -3.96 15.10
N LEU A 60 -18.04 -4.50 14.34
CA LEU A 60 -16.64 -4.04 14.32
C LEU A 60 -16.27 -3.18 13.12
N SER A 61 -17.13 -3.09 12.09
CA SER A 61 -16.84 -2.32 10.85
C SER A 61 -16.37 -0.90 11.10
N ARG A 62 -16.96 -0.19 12.06
CA ARG A 62 -16.55 1.18 12.41
C ARG A 62 -15.12 1.23 12.94
N THR A 63 -14.79 0.32 13.86
CA THR A 63 -13.45 0.20 14.45
C THR A 63 -12.43 -0.18 13.39
N VAL A 64 -12.71 -1.18 12.54
CA VAL A 64 -11.82 -1.56 11.43
C VAL A 64 -11.56 -0.36 10.52
N LYS A 65 -12.62 0.31 10.06
CA LYS A 65 -12.50 1.49 9.21
C LYS A 65 -11.68 2.59 9.89
N GLU A 66 -11.95 2.93 11.14
CA GLU A 66 -11.21 3.97 11.86
C GLU A 66 -9.75 3.62 12.08
N THR A 67 -9.43 2.35 12.34
CA THR A 67 -8.05 1.87 12.45
C THR A 67 -7.32 2.00 11.12
N CYS A 68 -7.90 1.53 10.01
CA CYS A 68 -7.28 1.65 8.68
C CYS A 68 -7.07 3.11 8.26
N LEU A 69 -8.03 4.00 8.54
CA LEU A 69 -7.89 5.43 8.22
C LEU A 69 -6.73 6.08 9.00
N ARG A 70 -6.55 5.75 10.28
CA ARG A 70 -5.40 6.26 11.06
C ARG A 70 -4.07 5.76 10.50
N MET A 71 -4.00 4.49 10.12
CA MET A 71 -2.80 3.93 9.48
C MET A 71 -2.47 4.64 8.17
N LEU A 72 -3.48 4.97 7.36
CA LEU A 72 -3.30 5.73 6.13
C LEU A 72 -2.77 7.14 6.40
N GLU A 73 -3.28 7.82 7.42
CA GLU A 73 -2.83 9.15 7.84
C GLU A 73 -1.39 9.16 8.34
N ASP A 74 -0.95 8.08 9.00
CA ASP A 74 0.41 7.93 9.53
C ASP A 74 1.43 7.45 8.47
N CYS A 75 0.97 7.09 7.26
CA CYS A 75 1.82 6.59 6.19
C CYS A 75 2.26 7.68 5.21
N ASP A 76 3.42 7.46 4.59
CA ASP A 76 4.03 8.37 3.63
C ASP A 76 3.58 8.11 2.19
N ILE A 77 3.24 6.86 1.88
CA ILE A 77 2.83 6.37 0.56
C ILE A 77 1.81 5.25 0.74
N VAL A 78 0.85 5.17 -0.17
CA VAL A 78 -0.03 4.00 -0.35
C VAL A 78 0.41 3.19 -1.56
N VAL A 79 0.58 1.89 -1.39
CA VAL A 79 0.67 0.91 -2.47
C VAL A 79 -0.67 0.19 -2.56
N ALA A 80 -1.39 0.38 -3.66
CA ALA A 80 -2.73 -0.20 -3.83
C ALA A 80 -2.71 -1.32 -4.88
N LEU A 81 -3.05 -2.54 -4.45
CA LEU A 81 -3.24 -3.69 -5.33
C LEU A 81 -4.61 -3.62 -6.01
N VAL A 82 -4.63 -3.29 -7.30
CA VAL A 82 -5.90 -3.04 -8.03
C VAL A 82 -6.56 -4.29 -8.60
N ASP A 83 -5.94 -5.45 -8.45
CA ASP A 83 -6.53 -6.71 -8.89
C ASP A 83 -7.84 -7.02 -8.14
N ASP A 84 -8.68 -7.87 -8.75
CA ASP A 84 -9.94 -8.36 -8.18
C ASP A 84 -11.05 -7.29 -7.98
N GLY A 85 -10.77 -6.01 -8.30
CA GLY A 85 -11.77 -4.93 -8.26
C GLY A 85 -12.28 -4.62 -6.85
N ASP A 86 -11.43 -4.78 -5.83
CA ASP A 86 -11.84 -4.63 -4.44
C ASP A 86 -12.25 -3.19 -4.10
N THR A 87 -13.48 -3.04 -3.60
CA THR A 87 -14.02 -1.72 -3.23
C THR A 87 -13.38 -1.14 -1.97
N GLY A 88 -12.79 -1.97 -1.11
CA GLY A 88 -12.04 -1.53 0.07
C GLY A 88 -10.76 -0.82 -0.35
N VAL A 89 -9.96 -1.44 -1.21
CA VAL A 89 -8.77 -0.83 -1.82
C VAL A 89 -9.12 0.47 -2.54
N ALA A 90 -10.24 0.49 -3.28
CA ALA A 90 -10.70 1.70 -3.96
C ALA A 90 -11.05 2.83 -2.98
N PHE A 91 -11.68 2.50 -1.86
CA PHE A 91 -12.00 3.46 -0.79
C PHE A 91 -10.73 3.99 -0.12
N GLU A 92 -9.77 3.13 0.20
CA GLU A 92 -8.50 3.48 0.83
C GLU A 92 -7.65 4.38 -0.08
N ALA A 93 -7.53 4.03 -1.36
CA ALA A 93 -6.86 4.86 -2.36
C ALA A 93 -7.57 6.21 -2.54
N GLY A 94 -8.90 6.23 -2.59
CA GLY A 94 -9.68 7.47 -2.65
C GLY A 94 -9.45 8.37 -1.43
N TYR A 95 -9.40 7.79 -0.23
CA TYR A 95 -9.08 8.52 0.99
C TYR A 95 -7.67 9.09 0.98
N ALA A 96 -6.68 8.27 0.64
CA ALA A 96 -5.28 8.68 0.52
C ALA A 96 -5.11 9.85 -0.43
N HIS A 97 -5.79 9.82 -1.59
CA HIS A 97 -5.82 10.93 -2.54
C HIS A 97 -6.37 12.21 -1.90
N ALA A 98 -7.49 12.10 -1.17
CA ALA A 98 -8.14 13.24 -0.52
C ALA A 98 -7.25 13.90 0.56
N ILE A 99 -6.41 13.12 1.25
CA ILE A 99 -5.48 13.62 2.26
C ILE A 99 -4.06 13.90 1.71
N ASN A 100 -3.89 13.90 0.38
CA ASN A 100 -2.62 14.14 -0.32
C ASN A 100 -1.50 13.12 -0.03
N VAL A 101 -1.85 11.90 0.40
CA VAL A 101 -0.88 10.79 0.47
C VAL A 101 -0.72 10.22 -0.95
N PRO A 102 0.50 10.16 -1.50
CA PRO A 102 0.74 9.65 -2.84
C PRO A 102 0.42 8.16 -2.95
N ILE A 103 -0.15 7.78 -4.09
CA ILE A 103 -0.60 6.41 -4.37
C ILE A 103 0.22 5.82 -5.51
N ILE A 104 0.71 4.60 -5.33
CA ILE A 104 1.29 3.76 -6.38
C ILE A 104 0.32 2.60 -6.60
N LEU A 105 -0.19 2.45 -7.82
CA LEU A 105 -0.98 1.27 -8.16
C LEU A 105 -0.05 0.13 -8.56
N VAL A 106 -0.39 -1.06 -8.11
CA VAL A 106 0.30 -2.29 -8.50
C VAL A 106 -0.72 -3.34 -8.94
N SER A 107 -0.33 -4.18 -9.89
CA SER A 107 -1.15 -5.32 -10.33
C SER A 107 -0.29 -6.55 -10.59
N LYS A 108 -0.87 -7.73 -10.38
CA LYS A 108 -0.35 -9.03 -10.82
C LYS A 108 -0.10 -9.08 -12.34
N ARG A 109 -0.87 -8.31 -13.12
CA ARG A 109 -0.86 -8.34 -14.60
C ARG A 109 -0.80 -6.95 -15.21
N ASN A 110 -1.83 -6.14 -15.02
CA ASN A 110 -1.95 -4.83 -15.66
C ASN A 110 -2.86 -3.88 -14.84
N CYS A 111 -2.34 -2.69 -14.51
CA CYS A 111 -3.06 -1.64 -13.82
C CYS A 111 -4.11 -0.92 -14.69
N ASP A 112 -4.03 -1.03 -16.02
CA ASP A 112 -4.98 -0.39 -16.94
C ASP A 112 -6.41 -0.96 -16.84
N GLU A 113 -6.58 -2.12 -16.20
CA GLU A 113 -7.90 -2.69 -15.90
C GLU A 113 -8.60 -1.99 -14.72
N ALA A 114 -7.87 -1.16 -13.95
CA ALA A 114 -8.44 -0.38 -12.86
C ALA A 114 -9.41 0.70 -13.38
N ASN A 115 -10.33 1.13 -12.52
CA ASN A 115 -11.23 2.23 -12.86
C ASN A 115 -10.45 3.54 -13.13
N ALA A 116 -10.94 4.37 -14.05
CA ALA A 116 -10.34 5.65 -14.44
C ALA A 116 -10.01 6.57 -13.24
N MET A 117 -10.83 6.55 -12.18
CA MET A 117 -10.58 7.33 -10.96
C MET A 117 -9.32 6.87 -10.22
N LEU A 118 -9.11 5.55 -10.12
CA LEU A 118 -7.89 5.00 -9.52
C LEU A 118 -6.67 5.36 -10.37
N ILE A 119 -6.76 5.16 -11.68
CA ILE A 119 -5.67 5.50 -12.62
C ILE A 119 -5.32 6.98 -12.51
N GLY A 120 -6.31 7.87 -12.47
CA GLY A 120 -6.11 9.32 -12.36
C GLY A 120 -5.57 9.78 -11.01
N ALA A 121 -5.83 9.03 -9.93
CA ALA A 121 -5.31 9.33 -8.60
C ALA A 121 -3.85 8.87 -8.39
N ALA A 122 -3.36 7.94 -9.21
CA ALA A 122 -2.05 7.32 -9.08
C ALA A 122 -0.91 8.27 -9.48
N ARG A 123 0.20 8.22 -8.74
CA ARG A 123 1.46 8.87 -9.11
C ARG A 123 2.31 8.01 -10.04
N GLU A 124 2.24 6.69 -9.86
CA GLU A 124 2.93 5.68 -10.65
C GLU A 124 2.07 4.41 -10.71
N ARG A 125 2.27 3.61 -11.75
CA ARG A 125 1.61 2.32 -11.94
C ARG A 125 2.66 1.26 -12.26
N ILE A 126 2.55 0.09 -11.65
CA ILE A 126 3.50 -1.01 -11.84
C ILE A 126 2.75 -2.30 -12.13
N ASP A 127 2.95 -2.78 -13.34
CA ASP A 127 2.39 -4.03 -13.84
C ASP A 127 3.28 -5.22 -13.49
N ASN A 128 2.71 -6.43 -13.52
CA ASN A 128 3.44 -7.67 -13.27
C ASN A 128 4.28 -7.63 -11.97
N ILE A 129 3.69 -7.10 -10.90
CA ILE A 129 4.43 -6.65 -9.71
C ILE A 129 5.30 -7.74 -9.05
N LEU A 130 4.99 -9.02 -9.22
CA LEU A 130 5.80 -10.11 -8.65
C LEU A 130 7.10 -10.43 -9.43
N GLN A 131 7.32 -9.81 -10.59
CA GLN A 131 8.59 -9.92 -11.33
C GLN A 131 9.71 -9.23 -10.56
N GLU A 132 10.89 -9.84 -10.52
CA GLU A 132 12.04 -9.36 -9.75
C GLU A 132 12.44 -7.93 -10.12
N GLU A 133 12.39 -7.59 -11.42
CA GLU A 133 12.68 -6.24 -11.91
C GLU A 133 11.73 -5.20 -11.31
N GLN A 134 10.43 -5.52 -11.24
CA GLN A 134 9.39 -4.61 -10.77
C GLN A 134 9.45 -4.43 -9.25
N ILE A 135 9.66 -5.52 -8.51
CA ILE A 135 9.95 -5.46 -7.07
C ILE A 135 11.20 -4.60 -6.81
N GLY A 136 12.27 -4.82 -7.56
CA GLY A 136 13.51 -4.06 -7.44
C GLY A 136 13.33 -2.57 -7.77
N LYS A 137 12.53 -2.25 -8.81
CA LYS A 137 12.15 -0.86 -9.15
C LYS A 137 11.41 -0.23 -7.98
N LEU A 138 10.39 -0.90 -7.44
CA LEU A 138 9.57 -0.40 -6.34
C LEU A 138 10.40 -0.17 -5.07
N ALA A 139 11.27 -1.12 -4.70
CA ALA A 139 12.16 -0.98 -3.54
C ALA A 139 13.10 0.24 -3.68
N ARG A 140 13.71 0.44 -4.85
CA ARG A 140 14.55 1.63 -5.13
C ARG A 140 13.75 2.94 -5.10
N MET A 141 12.51 2.93 -5.56
CA MET A 141 11.64 4.11 -5.46
C MET A 141 11.40 4.50 -3.99
N PHE A 142 11.15 3.53 -3.11
CA PHE A 142 10.96 3.80 -1.68
C PHE A 142 12.23 4.30 -1.01
N GLU A 143 13.37 3.69 -1.29
CA GLU A 143 14.66 4.18 -0.81
C GLU A 143 14.90 5.64 -1.25
N TRP A 144 14.67 5.94 -2.52
CA TRP A 144 14.87 7.29 -3.04
C TRP A 144 13.91 8.30 -2.43
N TYR A 145 12.64 7.92 -2.23
CA TYR A 145 11.66 8.75 -1.54
C TYR A 145 12.08 9.01 -0.10
N TYR A 146 12.52 7.99 0.65
CA TYR A 146 13.06 8.14 1.99
C TYR A 146 14.24 9.12 2.03
N ILE A 147 15.25 8.93 1.18
CA ILE A 147 16.42 9.80 1.11
C ILE A 147 16.01 11.25 0.79
N SER A 148 15.05 11.43 -0.14
CA SER A 148 14.56 12.76 -0.50
C SER A 148 13.87 13.45 0.68
N LYS A 149 13.04 12.71 1.43
CA LYS A 149 12.34 13.25 2.59
C LYS A 149 13.31 13.64 3.71
N GLU A 150 14.32 12.82 3.99
CA GLU A 150 15.34 13.13 4.99
C GLU A 150 16.23 14.32 4.59
N ARG A 151 16.60 14.42 3.31
CA ARG A 151 17.45 15.52 2.82
C ARG A 151 16.72 16.86 2.76
N TYR A 152 15.45 16.87 2.34
CA TYR A 152 14.68 18.11 2.15
C TYR A 152 13.76 18.44 3.34
N GLY A 153 13.51 17.51 4.26
CA GLY A 153 12.77 17.74 5.50
C GLY A 153 13.54 18.56 6.55
N HIS A 154 14.83 18.83 6.30
CA HIS A 154 15.70 19.66 7.14
C HIS A 154 16.04 21.04 6.53
N GLU A 155 15.29 21.52 5.53
CA GLU A 155 15.40 22.93 5.15
C GLU A 155 14.80 23.83 6.26
N PRO A 156 15.60 24.74 6.87
CA PRO A 156 15.08 25.66 7.88
C PRO A 156 14.18 26.69 7.18
N GLY A 157 12.87 26.63 7.41
CA GLY A 157 11.95 27.66 6.90
C GLY A 157 10.49 27.28 6.67
N LYS A 158 10.04 26.07 7.00
CA LYS A 158 8.60 25.72 6.97
C LYS A 158 8.13 25.13 8.30
N ASN A 159 7.77 26.04 9.21
CA ASN A 159 6.77 25.84 10.26
C ASN A 159 5.63 26.82 9.99
#